data_AF-A0AAV4QMS3-F1
#
_entry.id   AF-A0AAV4QMS3-F1
#
_cell.length_a   1.000
_cell.length_b   1.000
_cell.length_c   1.000
_cell.angle_alpha   90.00
_cell.angle_beta   90.00
_cell.angle_gamma   90.00
#
_symmetry.space_group_name_H-M   'P 1'
#
loop_
_entity.id
_entity.type
_entity.pdbx_description
1 polymer ?
#
loop_
_entity_poly.entity_id
_entity_poly.type
_entity_poly.pdbx_seq_one_letter_code
_entity_poly.pdbx_strand_id
1 'polypeptide(L)'
;MILNCALLSERTRWIEAIDNVPQNTPCEVWEYDCPQVQCVRSYIAQQPDELSLQESDVVTIHRKMNDGWYEGRRLRDGLQGWFPASYTMDIPCSRARASNLKQCYRLLMLSQTK
;
A
#
# COMPACT_ATOMS: atom_id res chain seq x y z
N MET A 1 -10.44 4.52 -31.64
CA MET A 1 -11.28 4.31 -30.45
C MET A 1 -10.42 4.72 -29.26
N ILE A 2 -10.52 5.99 -28.83
CA ILE A 2 -9.64 6.56 -27.80
C ILE A 2 -10.27 6.22 -26.46
N LEU A 3 -9.68 5.24 -25.76
CA LEU A 3 -10.13 4.83 -24.43
C LEU A 3 -9.91 6.00 -23.46
N ASN A 4 -11.02 6.49 -22.94
CA ASN A 4 -11.11 7.48 -21.88
C ASN A 4 -10.50 6.90 -20.60
N CYS A 5 -9.17 6.99 -20.42
CA CYS A 5 -8.56 6.82 -19.10
C CYS A 5 -8.98 8.03 -18.26
N ALA A 6 -9.88 7.83 -17.32
CA ALA A 6 -10.46 8.91 -16.53
C ALA A 6 -9.46 9.44 -15.49
N LEU A 7 -8.44 8.65 -15.12
CA LEU A 7 -7.45 8.99 -14.09
C LEU A 7 -6.01 8.63 -14.50
N LEU A 8 -5.05 9.39 -13.95
CA LEU A 8 -3.61 9.19 -14.21
C LEU A 8 -3.11 7.84 -13.69
N SER A 9 -3.64 7.34 -12.57
CA SER A 9 -3.36 6.01 -12.05
C SER A 9 -3.77 4.89 -13.00
N GLU A 10 -4.94 4.98 -13.63
CA GLU A 10 -5.38 4.01 -14.63
C GLU A 10 -4.40 3.94 -15.81
N ARG A 11 -3.98 5.10 -16.33
CA ARG A 11 -3.00 5.17 -17.42
C ARG A 11 -1.66 4.56 -17.01
N THR A 12 -1.16 4.85 -15.81
CA THR A 12 0.12 4.30 -15.33
C THR A 12 0.03 2.78 -15.16
N ARG A 13 -1.04 2.26 -14.55
CA ARG A 13 -1.28 0.81 -14.40
C ARG A 13 -1.34 0.09 -15.74
N TRP A 14 -2.01 0.68 -16.73
CA TRP A 14 -2.07 0.12 -18.09
C TRP A 14 -0.71 0.07 -18.77
N ILE A 15 0.11 1.13 -18.62
CA ILE A 15 1.45 1.17 -19.20
C ILE A 15 2.38 0.16 -18.51
N GLU A 16 2.36 0.09 -17.16
CA GLU A 16 3.14 -0.86 -16.36
C GLU A 16 2.72 -2.32 -16.61
N ALA A 17 1.47 -2.59 -17.01
CA ALA A 17 1.03 -3.93 -17.37
C ALA A 17 1.49 -4.38 -18.78
N ILE A 18 1.73 -3.43 -19.69
CA ILE A 18 2.16 -3.70 -21.08
C ILE A 18 3.68 -3.87 -21.14
N ASP A 19 4.42 -3.02 -20.43
CA ASP A 19 5.85 -3.19 -20.25
C ASP A 19 6.08 -4.32 -19.23
N ASN A 20 6.41 -5.52 -19.71
CA ASN A 20 6.94 -6.60 -18.88
C ASN A 20 8.34 -6.23 -18.36
N VAL A 21 8.47 -5.13 -17.62
CA VAL A 21 9.64 -4.85 -16.82
C VAL A 21 9.47 -5.70 -15.57
N PRO A 22 10.24 -6.78 -15.39
CA PRO A 22 10.26 -7.44 -14.10
C PRO A 22 10.64 -6.38 -13.09
N GLN A 23 9.84 -6.21 -12.04
CA GLN A 23 10.18 -5.36 -10.89
C GLN A 23 11.34 -5.98 -10.11
N ASN A 24 12.48 -6.15 -10.78
CA ASN A 24 13.76 -6.53 -10.21
C ASN A 24 14.51 -5.28 -9.77
N THR A 25 13.79 -4.26 -9.29
CA THR A 25 14.32 -3.44 -8.20
C THR A 25 14.32 -4.35 -6.98
N PRO A 26 15.47 -4.59 -6.33
CA PRO A 26 15.48 -5.30 -5.07
C PRO A 26 14.42 -4.68 -4.16
N CYS A 27 13.36 -5.45 -3.90
CA CYS A 27 12.51 -5.21 -2.75
C CYS A 27 13.42 -5.09 -1.53
N GLU A 28 13.00 -4.29 -0.55
CA GLU A 28 13.64 -4.15 0.76
C GLU A 28 14.72 -3.06 0.89
N VAL A 29 14.40 -1.83 0.51
CA VAL A 29 14.78 -0.74 1.42
C VAL A 29 13.71 -0.71 2.50
N TRP A 30 13.97 -1.39 3.62
CA TRP A 30 13.23 -1.19 4.86
C TRP A 30 13.57 0.19 5.40
N GLU A 31 13.12 1.24 4.72
CA GLU A 31 13.33 2.60 5.17
C GLU A 31 12.54 2.72 6.48
N TYR A 32 13.28 2.81 7.59
CA TYR A 32 12.73 2.79 8.95
C TYR A 32 11.75 3.94 9.23
N ASP A 33 11.53 4.82 8.25
CA ASP A 33 10.58 5.91 8.29
C ASP A 33 9.64 6.00 7.07
N CYS A 34 9.36 4.88 6.39
CA CYS A 34 8.37 4.87 5.30
C CYS A 34 7.05 5.50 5.79
N PRO A 35 6.45 6.44 5.02
CA PRO A 35 5.17 7.02 5.37
C PRO A 35 4.12 5.94 5.59
N GLN A 36 3.33 6.07 6.65
CA GLN A 36 2.24 5.14 6.94
C GLN A 36 0.92 5.90 7.01
N VAL A 37 -0.14 5.20 6.64
CA VAL A 37 -1.51 5.65 6.83
C VAL A 37 -2.29 4.62 7.64
N GLN A 38 -3.26 5.10 8.40
CA GLN A 38 -4.25 4.26 9.04
C GLN A 38 -5.57 4.34 8.26
N CYS A 39 -6.15 3.20 7.97
CA CYS A 39 -7.48 3.10 7.41
C CYS A 39 -8.52 3.57 8.43
N VAL A 40 -9.29 4.59 8.07
CA VAL A 40 -10.37 5.16 8.91
C VAL A 40 -11.75 4.70 8.47
N ARG A 41 -11.87 4.12 7.27
CA ARG A 41 -13.12 3.57 6.72
C ARG A 41 -12.80 2.33 5.89
N SER A 42 -13.58 1.27 6.03
CA SER A 42 -13.37 0.04 5.26
C SER A 42 -13.52 0.27 3.75
N TYR A 43 -12.65 -0.36 2.97
CA TYR A 43 -12.64 -0.35 1.51
C TYR A 43 -12.63 -1.78 0.98
N ILE A 44 -13.44 -2.07 -0.03
CA ILE A 44 -13.45 -3.38 -0.70
C ILE A 44 -12.86 -3.17 -2.09
N ALA A 45 -11.79 -3.92 -2.40
CA ALA A 45 -11.15 -3.91 -3.70
C ALA A 45 -12.17 -4.23 -4.81
N GLN A 46 -12.20 -3.38 -5.83
CA GLN A 46 -13.04 -3.54 -7.02
C GLN A 46 -12.25 -4.13 -8.19
N GLN A 47 -10.92 -3.94 -8.20
CA GLN A 47 -10.01 -4.47 -9.21
C GLN A 47 -8.97 -5.42 -8.59
N PRO A 48 -8.37 -6.34 -9.36
CA PRO A 48 -7.41 -7.33 -8.84
C PRO A 48 -6.12 -6.73 -8.26
N ASP A 49 -5.76 -5.53 -8.68
CA ASP A 49 -4.60 -4.77 -8.23
C ASP A 49 -4.92 -3.84 -7.05
N GLU A 50 -6.18 -3.78 -6.62
CA GLU A 50 -6.61 -3.01 -5.46
C GLU A 50 -6.49 -3.80 -4.15
N LEU A 51 -6.21 -3.07 -3.08
CA LEU A 51 -6.08 -3.59 -1.73
C LEU A 51 -7.35 -3.28 -0.93
N SER A 52 -8.16 -4.30 -0.63
CA SER A 52 -9.25 -4.16 0.35
C SER A 52 -8.68 -3.72 1.69
N LEU A 53 -9.29 -2.79 2.40
CA LEU A 53 -8.85 -2.32 3.72
C LEU A 53 -9.99 -2.44 4.75
N GLN A 54 -9.62 -2.69 6.01
CA GLN A 54 -10.52 -2.65 7.16
C GLN A 54 -10.15 -1.48 8.06
N GLU A 55 -11.12 -0.98 8.83
CA GLU A 55 -10.86 0.08 9.81
C GLU A 55 -9.70 -0.30 10.75
N SER A 56 -8.82 0.66 11.01
CA SER A 56 -7.58 0.51 11.77
C SER A 56 -6.46 -0.31 11.12
N ASP A 57 -6.62 -0.75 9.87
CA ASP A 57 -5.48 -1.26 9.10
C ASP A 57 -4.39 -0.20 8.99
N VAL A 58 -3.14 -0.58 9.20
CA VAL A 58 -1.99 0.26 8.92
C VAL A 58 -1.36 -0.18 7.61
N VAL A 59 -1.08 0.79 6.75
CA VAL A 59 -0.48 0.56 5.43
C VAL A 59 0.77 1.42 5.28
N THR A 60 1.88 0.79 4.90
CA THR A 60 3.09 1.48 4.46
C THR A 60 2.90 1.96 3.04
N ILE A 61 3.10 3.25 2.80
CA ILE A 61 2.94 3.86 1.48
C ILE A 61 4.20 3.66 0.65
N HIS A 62 4.04 3.15 -0.57
CA HIS A 62 5.10 3.09 -1.58
C HIS A 62 4.97 4.24 -2.59
N ARG A 63 3.74 4.58 -2.99
CA ARG A 63 3.48 5.62 -4.01
C ARG A 63 2.22 6.41 -3.65
N LYS A 64 2.28 7.74 -3.81
CA LYS A 64 1.13 8.65 -3.73
C LYS A 64 0.86 9.25 -5.12
N MET A 65 -0.33 9.06 -5.65
CA MET A 65 -0.74 9.64 -6.92
C MET A 65 -1.55 10.92 -6.69
N ASN A 66 -1.40 11.89 -7.59
CA ASN A 66 -2.08 13.20 -7.49
C ASN A 66 -3.60 13.11 -7.70
N ASP A 67 -4.10 11.96 -8.16
CA ASP A 67 -5.52 11.68 -8.36
C ASP A 67 -6.20 11.08 -7.12
N GLY A 68 -5.48 11.00 -5.99
CA GLY A 68 -6.03 10.53 -4.72
C GLY A 68 -5.93 9.02 -4.51
N TRP A 69 -5.16 8.30 -5.33
CA TRP A 69 -4.83 6.89 -5.11
C TRP A 69 -3.47 6.70 -4.46
N TYR A 70 -3.42 5.82 -3.47
CA TYR A 70 -2.19 5.37 -2.84
C TYR A 70 -1.91 3.92 -3.20
N GLU A 71 -0.64 3.61 -3.40
CA GLU A 71 -0.13 2.25 -3.47
C GLU A 71 0.66 1.97 -2.20
N GLY A 72 0.40 0.82 -1.58
CA GLY A 72 1.11 0.47 -0.35
C GLY A 72 0.95 -0.98 0.05
N ARG A 73 1.65 -1.34 1.13
CA ARG A 73 1.66 -2.67 1.73
C ARG A 73 1.03 -2.62 3.12
N ARG A 74 0.01 -3.44 3.35
CA ARG A 74 -0.63 -3.56 4.66
C ARG A 74 0.22 -4.37 5.63
N LEU A 75 0.39 -3.86 6.85
CA LEU A 75 1.28 -4.47 7.84
C LEU A 75 0.74 -5.79 8.43
N ARG A 76 -0.57 -6.02 8.43
CA ARG A 76 -1.15 -7.20 9.11
C ARG A 76 -0.86 -8.53 8.39
N ASP A 77 -0.88 -8.50 7.05
CA ASP A 77 -0.81 -9.69 6.18
C ASP A 77 0.20 -9.53 5.05
N GLY A 78 0.84 -8.35 4.92
CA GLY A 78 1.86 -8.09 3.92
C GLY A 78 1.31 -7.90 2.51
N LEU A 79 -0.01 -7.88 2.32
CA LEU A 79 -0.61 -7.69 1.00
C LEU A 79 -0.37 -6.27 0.49
N GLN A 80 -0.11 -6.16 -0.81
CA GLN A 80 0.14 -4.90 -1.51
C GLN A 80 -0.94 -4.67 -2.56
N GLY A 81 -1.27 -3.40 -2.77
CA GLY A 81 -2.14 -2.98 -3.84
C GLY A 81 -2.55 -1.52 -3.70
N TRP A 82 -3.47 -1.12 -4.56
CA TRP A 82 -3.97 0.23 -4.64
C TRP A 82 -5.20 0.47 -3.78
N PHE A 83 -5.31 1.65 -3.18
CA PHE A 83 -6.48 2.04 -2.41
C PHE A 83 -6.67 3.56 -2.44
N PRO A 84 -7.91 4.05 -2.28
CA PRO A 84 -8.18 5.48 -2.24
C PRO A 84 -7.66 6.13 -0.96
N ALA A 85 -6.92 7.23 -1.11
CA ALA A 85 -6.38 8.01 0.00
C ALA A 85 -7.48 8.53 0.94
N SER A 86 -8.67 8.82 0.41
CA SER A 86 -9.83 9.33 1.17
C SER A 86 -10.37 8.37 2.23
N TYR A 87 -9.95 7.10 2.21
CA TYR A 87 -10.32 6.09 3.20
C TYR A 87 -9.26 5.96 4.32
N THR A 88 -8.21 6.78 4.25
CA THR A 88 -7.05 6.70 5.12
C THR A 88 -6.68 8.05 5.73
N MET A 89 -5.91 8.01 6.81
CA MET A 89 -5.35 9.18 7.48
C MET A 89 -3.85 8.95 7.67
N ASP A 90 -3.03 9.95 7.33
CA ASP A 90 -1.58 9.87 7.53
C ASP A 90 -1.23 9.69 9.02
N ILE A 91 -0.19 8.89 9.30
CA ILE A 91 0.40 8.70 10.63
C ILE A 91 1.67 9.56 10.69
N PRO A 92 1.59 10.82 11.16
CA PRO A 92 2.73 11.74 11.12
C PRO A 92 3.80 11.41 12.16
N CYS A 93 3.44 10.71 13.25
CA CYS A 93 4.36 10.42 14.34
C CYS A 93 5.31 9.28 13.97
N SER A 94 6.59 9.59 13.76
CA SER A 94 7.64 8.61 13.47
C SER A 94 7.74 7.50 14.53
N ARG A 95 7.55 7.83 15.81
CA ARG A 95 7.50 6.84 16.90
C ARG A 95 6.35 5.84 16.72
N ALA A 96 5.18 6.30 16.27
CA ALA A 96 4.05 5.42 15.97
C ALA A 96 4.38 4.52 14.77
N ARG A 97 4.95 5.09 13.69
CA ARG A 97 5.38 4.32 12.51
C ARG A 97 6.37 3.20 12.85
N ALA A 98 7.40 3.53 13.64
CA ALA A 98 8.39 2.57 14.11
C ALA A 98 7.79 1.50 15.04
N SER A 99 6.84 1.87 15.90
CA SER A 99 6.14 0.92 16.78
C SER A 99 5.31 -0.09 15.98
N ASN A 100 4.57 0.39 14.97
CA ASN A 100 3.77 -0.45 14.09
C ASN A 100 4.63 -1.50 13.37
N LEU A 101 5.78 -1.07 12.84
CA LEU A 101 6.71 -1.95 12.15
C LEU A 101 7.31 -3.01 13.10
N LYS A 102 7.74 -2.61 14.31
CA LYS A 102 8.24 -3.53 15.35
C LYS A 102 7.20 -4.57 15.75
N GLN A 103 5.93 -4.16 15.87
CA GLN A 103 4.83 -5.07 16.19
C GLN A 103 4.62 -6.09 15.08
N CYS A 104 4.59 -5.64 13.83
CA CYS A 104 4.49 -6.50 12.65
C CYS A 104 5.62 -7.56 12.64
N TYR A 105 6.88 -7.15 12.78
CA TYR A 105 8.00 -8.10 12.83
C TYR A 105 7.88 -9.10 13.98
N ARG A 106 7.44 -8.66 15.16
CA ARG A 106 7.25 -9.56 16.30
C ARG A 106 6.26 -10.67 15.97
N LEU A 107 5.13 -10.34 15.33
CA LEU A 107 4.12 -11.31 14.93
C LEU A 107 4.62 -12.26 13.84
N LEU A 108 5.36 -11.74 12.85
CA LEU A 108 5.96 -12.56 11.79
C LEU A 108 6.97 -13.57 12.36
N MET A 109 7.84 -13.15 13.27
CA MET A 109 8.81 -14.07 13.91
C MET A 109 8.13 -15.17 14.73
N LEU A 110 6.99 -14.89 15.36
CA LEU A 110 6.21 -15.91 16.08
C LEU A 110 5.53 -16.90 15.12
N SER A 111 5.06 -16.44 13.96
CA SER A 111 4.41 -17.31 12.97
C SER A 111 5.32 -18.37 12.33
N GLN A 112 6.65 -18.17 12.36
CA GLN A 112 7.64 -19.10 11.79
C GLN A 112 8.07 -20.23 12.73
N THR A 113 7.55 -20.28 13.97
CA THR A 113 7.97 -21.27 14.99
C THR A 113 7.06 -22.49 15.12
N LYS A 114 6.51 -23.01 14.01
CA LYS A 114 5.73 -24.25 13.97
C LYS A 114 6.23 -25.24 12.94
#